data_AF-A0A6I3M4Q0-F1
#
_entry.id   AF-A0A6I3M4Q0-F1
#
_cell.length_a   1.000
_cell.length_b   1.000
_cell.length_c   1.000
_cell.angle_alpha   90.00
_cell.angle_beta   90.00
_cell.angle_gamma   90.00
#
_symmetry.space_group_name_H-M   'P 1'
#
loop_
_entity.id
_entity.type
_entity.pdbx_description
1 polymer ?
#
loop_
_entity_poly.entity_id
_entity_poly.type
_entity_poly.pdbx_seq_one_letter_code
_entity_poly.pdbx_strand_id
1 'polypeptide(L)'
;MTWDDDATGDDRREPRSRPSAREVLLQVAGYLGLVTAVVALVVGAVFAVTVWGVAAKPGGFAAPSAAGRGAPLPPVTSSTSDGDADAAARTEAADDPNAVTGSEVAPLVEPEPEVEAAPVVEGDWLSVVSDATGIPARALAAYALAHVAIAAEEPQCGVDWTTIAAIGAVESGHGSHGDSELQASGQVTPKILGPALDGDGVAAIHDTDGGALDGDATWDRAVGPMQFIPSTWEQWGADANGDGVADPSQIDDAAYAAARYLCASGPMTSPEGWRGAVFSYNHLESYVDKVAGIANGYADALG
;
A
#
# COMPACT_ATOMS: atom_id res chain seq x y z
N MET A 1 78.35 -16.72 20.11
CA MET A 1 78.37 -17.46 18.83
C MET A 1 78.19 -16.45 17.74
N THR A 2 79.30 -16.11 17.09
CA THR A 2 79.36 -15.43 15.79
C THR A 2 78.80 -16.36 14.71
N TRP A 3 78.25 -15.81 13.63
CA TRP A 3 78.63 -16.07 12.24
C TRP A 3 77.92 -15.03 11.36
N ASP A 4 78.74 -14.41 10.53
CA ASP A 4 78.49 -13.33 9.59
C ASP A 4 77.73 -13.78 8.32
N ASP A 5 77.19 -12.81 7.58
CA ASP A 5 77.53 -12.51 6.17
C ASP A 5 76.34 -11.94 5.35
N ASP A 6 76.52 -10.67 4.97
CA ASP A 6 76.36 -10.08 3.63
C ASP A 6 75.11 -10.35 2.78
N ALA A 7 74.37 -9.26 2.49
CA ALA A 7 74.23 -8.75 1.12
C ALA A 7 73.45 -7.42 1.11
N THR A 8 74.18 -6.32 0.94
CA THR A 8 73.64 -5.02 0.54
C THR A 8 73.20 -5.08 -0.93
N GLY A 9 71.90 -5.12 -1.19
CA GLY A 9 71.32 -4.89 -2.51
C GLY A 9 71.26 -3.38 -2.81
N ASP A 10 72.29 -2.87 -3.49
CA ASP A 10 72.28 -1.56 -4.17
C ASP A 10 71.37 -1.66 -5.41
N ASP A 11 70.07 -1.49 -5.22
CA ASP A 11 69.08 -1.38 -6.30
C ASP A 11 69.22 -0.01 -6.98
N ARG A 12 70.25 0.14 -7.82
CA ARG A 12 70.35 1.26 -8.75
C ARG A 12 69.21 1.16 -9.77
N ARG A 13 68.08 1.80 -9.46
CA ARG A 13 67.05 2.09 -10.47
C ARG A 13 67.68 2.99 -11.54
N GLU A 14 67.87 2.43 -12.73
CA GLU A 14 68.24 3.21 -13.90
C GLU A 14 67.23 4.35 -14.12
N PRO A 15 67.67 5.56 -14.47
CA PRO A 15 66.76 6.66 -14.76
C PRO A 15 65.96 6.32 -16.01
N ARG A 16 64.66 6.07 -15.87
CA ARG A 16 63.73 5.93 -17.00
C ARG A 16 63.87 7.17 -17.89
N SER A 17 64.29 6.96 -19.13
CA SER A 17 64.40 8.01 -20.14
C SER A 17 63.07 8.74 -20.27
N ARG A 18 63.09 10.07 -20.14
CA ARG A 18 61.89 10.89 -20.35
C ARG A 18 61.40 10.67 -21.78
N PRO A 19 60.11 10.39 -21.99
CA PRO A 19 59.57 10.19 -23.32
C PRO A 19 59.82 11.44 -24.15
N SER A 20 60.22 11.24 -25.40
CA SER A 20 60.42 12.32 -26.35
C SER A 20 59.09 13.05 -26.62
N ALA A 21 59.16 14.32 -27.00
CA ALA A 21 57.95 15.10 -27.32
C ALA A 21 57.09 14.43 -28.40
N ARG A 22 57.69 13.63 -29.29
CA ARG A 22 56.98 12.85 -30.32
C ARG A 22 56.19 11.68 -29.72
N GLU A 23 56.75 10.97 -28.75
CA GLU A 23 56.07 9.85 -28.07
C GLU A 23 54.89 10.35 -27.23
N VAL A 24 55.06 11.46 -26.52
CA VAL A 24 53.96 12.10 -25.78
C VAL A 24 52.86 12.56 -26.75
N LEU A 25 53.22 13.16 -27.88
CA LEU A 25 52.25 13.61 -28.89
C LEU A 25 51.46 12.43 -29.50
N LEU A 26 52.14 11.32 -29.82
CA LEU A 26 51.49 10.11 -30.35
C LEU A 26 50.58 9.45 -29.30
N GLN A 27 50.99 9.45 -28.03
CA GLN A 27 50.19 8.88 -26.95
C GLN A 27 48.93 9.71 -26.66
N VAL A 28 49.04 11.05 -26.71
CA VAL A 28 47.91 11.98 -26.59
C VAL A 28 46.96 11.85 -27.80
N ALA A 29 47.49 11.77 -29.01
CA ALA A 29 46.68 11.58 -30.21
C ALA A 29 45.93 10.23 -30.21
N GLY A 30 46.59 9.15 -29.75
CA GLY A 30 45.96 7.85 -29.56
C GLY A 30 44.84 7.87 -28.52
N TYR A 31 45.05 8.56 -27.39
CA TYR A 31 44.03 8.73 -26.35
C TYR A 31 42.82 9.54 -26.84
N LEU A 32 43.06 10.64 -27.57
CA LEU A 32 41.99 11.43 -28.18
C LEU A 32 41.19 10.63 -29.21
N GLY A 33 41.86 9.79 -30.01
CA GLY A 33 41.21 8.86 -30.94
C GLY A 33 40.35 7.81 -30.22
N LEU A 34 40.84 7.26 -29.11
CA LEU A 34 40.09 6.30 -28.29
C LEU A 34 38.85 6.95 -27.65
N VAL A 35 39.02 8.11 -27.02
CA VAL A 35 37.93 8.83 -26.34
C VAL A 35 36.85 9.23 -27.34
N THR A 36 37.22 9.73 -28.52
CA THR A 36 36.25 10.08 -29.57
C THR A 36 35.51 8.85 -30.09
N ALA A 37 36.17 7.71 -30.27
CA ALA A 37 35.53 6.46 -30.66
C ALA A 37 34.54 5.93 -29.61
N VAL A 38 34.90 5.98 -28.31
CA VAL A 38 34.02 5.57 -27.20
C VAL A 38 32.82 6.49 -27.09
N VAL A 39 33.02 7.81 -27.17
CA VAL A 39 31.91 8.78 -27.14
C VAL A 39 30.97 8.57 -28.32
N ALA A 40 31.50 8.36 -29.53
CA ALA A 40 30.68 8.08 -30.70
C ALA A 40 29.87 6.77 -30.56
N LEU A 41 30.45 5.73 -29.94
CA LEU A 41 29.78 4.46 -29.69
C LEU A 41 28.65 4.61 -28.64
N VAL A 42 28.91 5.34 -27.55
CA VAL A 42 27.89 5.63 -26.51
C VAL A 42 26.76 6.48 -27.08
N VAL A 43 27.08 7.54 -27.82
CA VAL A 43 26.06 8.39 -28.48
C VAL A 43 25.27 7.58 -29.50
N GLY A 44 25.93 6.74 -30.29
CA GLY A 44 25.28 5.84 -31.24
C GLY A 44 24.34 4.83 -30.58
N ALA A 45 24.72 4.25 -29.44
CA ALA A 45 23.89 3.33 -28.68
C ALA A 45 22.65 4.04 -28.07
N VAL A 46 22.84 5.23 -27.50
CA VAL A 46 21.73 6.06 -26.97
C VAL A 46 20.77 6.45 -28.10
N PHE A 47 21.29 6.87 -29.26
CA PHE A 47 20.48 7.21 -30.42
C PHE A 47 19.74 6.00 -31.02
N ALA A 48 20.36 4.82 -31.04
CA ALA A 48 19.72 3.60 -31.50
C ALA A 48 18.59 3.15 -30.56
N VAL A 49 18.80 3.20 -29.24
CA VAL A 49 17.77 2.85 -28.24
C VAL A 49 16.58 3.81 -28.32
N THR A 50 16.83 5.11 -28.50
CA THR A 50 15.77 6.13 -28.60
C THR A 50 15.00 6.03 -29.90
N VAL A 51 15.67 5.84 -31.05
CA VAL A 51 14.98 5.76 -32.35
C VAL A 51 14.22 4.43 -32.50
N TRP A 52 14.79 3.30 -32.05
CA TRP A 52 14.13 2.00 -32.15
C TRP A 52 13.02 1.83 -31.11
N GLY A 53 13.18 2.41 -29.91
CA GLY A 53 12.15 2.45 -28.87
C GLY A 53 10.89 3.20 -29.31
N VAL A 54 11.04 4.32 -30.02
CA VAL A 54 9.92 5.11 -30.56
C VAL A 54 9.21 4.41 -31.71
N ALA A 55 9.94 3.67 -32.55
CA ALA A 55 9.35 2.92 -33.66
C ALA A 55 8.56 1.68 -33.21
N ALA A 56 8.95 1.03 -32.12
CA ALA A 56 8.28 -0.16 -31.58
C ALA A 56 7.08 0.17 -30.66
N LYS A 57 7.04 1.35 -30.03
CA LYS A 57 5.94 1.83 -29.17
C LYS A 57 5.65 3.31 -29.46
N PRO A 58 4.65 3.63 -30.29
CA PRO A 58 4.33 5.02 -30.65
C PRO A 58 3.82 5.89 -29.48
N GLY A 59 3.57 5.30 -28.30
CA GLY A 59 3.23 6.02 -27.06
C GLY A 59 4.41 6.43 -26.18
N GLY A 60 5.66 6.14 -26.58
CA GLY A 60 6.84 6.34 -25.73
C GLY A 60 6.85 5.42 -24.51
N PHE A 61 7.89 5.54 -23.67
CA PHE A 61 7.91 4.95 -22.31
C PHE A 61 7.09 5.80 -21.33
N ALA A 62 5.96 6.36 -21.79
CA ALA A 62 5.11 7.14 -20.91
C ALA A 62 4.63 6.21 -19.78
N ALA A 63 4.88 6.62 -18.53
CA ALA A 63 4.28 5.98 -17.37
C ALA A 63 2.74 5.96 -17.56
N PRO A 64 2.05 4.91 -17.11
CA PRO A 64 0.59 4.89 -17.16
C PRO A 64 0.02 6.15 -16.50
N SER A 65 -1.08 6.68 -17.06
CA SER A 65 -1.77 7.81 -16.47
C SER A 65 -2.13 7.46 -15.02
N ALA A 66 -1.49 8.12 -14.07
CA ALA A 66 -1.67 7.87 -12.64
C ALA A 66 -2.87 8.63 -12.06
N ALA A 67 -3.85 8.95 -12.90
CA ALA A 67 -5.17 9.30 -12.40
C ALA A 67 -5.85 7.97 -12.04
N GLY A 68 -6.12 7.74 -10.75
CA GLY A 68 -7.22 6.84 -10.41
C GLY A 68 -8.44 7.34 -11.17
N ARG A 69 -8.92 6.59 -12.16
CA ARG A 69 -10.19 6.93 -12.80
C ARG A 69 -11.23 6.68 -11.71
N GLY A 70 -11.56 7.72 -10.96
CA GLY A 70 -12.31 7.63 -9.71
C GLY A 70 -13.43 6.61 -9.82
N ALA A 71 -13.24 5.46 -9.17
CA ALA A 71 -14.23 4.40 -9.23
C ALA A 71 -15.49 4.86 -8.49
N PRO A 72 -16.70 4.53 -8.99
CA PRO A 72 -17.93 4.84 -8.26
C PRO A 72 -17.90 4.15 -6.89
N LEU A 73 -18.61 4.75 -5.93
CA LEU A 73 -18.79 4.11 -4.62
C LEU A 73 -19.44 2.73 -4.79
N PRO A 74 -18.89 1.68 -4.15
CA PRO A 74 -19.51 0.37 -4.14
C PRO A 74 -20.92 0.42 -3.55
N PRO A 75 -21.88 -0.34 -4.10
CA PRO A 75 -23.22 -0.42 -3.53
C PRO A 75 -23.19 -1.17 -2.18
N VAL A 76 -23.85 -0.59 -1.18
CA VAL A 76 -23.95 -1.15 0.17
C VAL A 76 -25.40 -1.19 0.63
N THR A 77 -25.75 -2.21 1.41
CA THR A 77 -27.03 -2.31 2.09
C THR A 77 -26.88 -1.92 3.56
N SER A 78 -27.71 -1.00 4.02
CA SER A 78 -27.90 -0.71 5.45
C SER A 78 -29.10 -1.52 5.94
N SER A 79 -28.93 -2.31 7.00
CA SER A 79 -30.06 -2.97 7.65
C SER A 79 -30.82 -1.94 8.49
N THR A 80 -31.66 -1.11 7.87
CA THR A 80 -32.71 -0.42 8.62
C THR A 80 -33.79 -1.44 8.93
N SER A 81 -33.96 -1.76 10.22
CA SER A 81 -35.11 -2.51 10.70
C SER A 81 -36.36 -1.66 10.46
N ASP A 82 -36.91 -1.69 9.25
CA ASP A 82 -38.27 -1.22 9.00
C ASP A 82 -39.20 -2.16 9.77
N GLY A 83 -39.63 -1.70 10.96
CA GLY A 83 -40.59 -2.42 11.78
C GLY A 83 -41.88 -2.63 10.98
N ASP A 84 -42.14 -3.89 10.64
CA ASP A 84 -43.45 -4.36 10.19
C ASP A 84 -44.48 -4.01 11.26
N ALA A 85 -45.14 -2.86 11.08
CA ALA A 85 -46.31 -2.46 11.83
C ALA A 85 -47.54 -3.24 11.33
N ASP A 86 -47.54 -4.56 11.51
CA ASP A 86 -48.76 -5.35 11.33
C ASP A 86 -48.76 -6.62 12.21
N ALA A 87 -49.14 -6.46 13.48
CA ALA A 87 -49.70 -7.54 14.28
C ALA A 87 -50.57 -6.99 15.42
N ALA A 88 -51.88 -7.02 15.20
CA ALA A 88 -52.92 -6.71 16.17
C ALA A 88 -52.98 -7.69 17.37
N ALA A 89 -53.29 -7.17 18.57
CA ALA A 89 -54.18 -7.79 19.57
C ALA A 89 -54.37 -6.79 20.75
N ARG A 90 -55.51 -6.12 20.89
CA ARG A 90 -56.76 -6.57 21.56
C ARG A 90 -56.57 -6.83 23.07
N THR A 91 -56.88 -5.83 23.90
CA THR A 91 -57.34 -6.03 25.29
C THR A 91 -58.42 -5.02 25.65
N GLU A 92 -59.46 -5.54 26.29
CA GLU A 92 -60.75 -4.95 26.62
C GLU A 92 -60.66 -3.83 27.67
N ALA A 93 -61.51 -2.82 27.52
CA ALA A 93 -61.73 -1.79 28.53
C ALA A 93 -62.67 -2.33 29.62
N ALA A 94 -62.17 -2.42 30.85
CA ALA A 94 -62.98 -2.55 32.05
C ALA A 94 -62.91 -1.24 32.85
N ASP A 95 -64.09 -0.78 33.26
CA ASP A 95 -64.41 0.42 34.01
C ASP A 95 -64.10 0.20 35.51
N ASP A 96 -63.33 1.09 36.15
CA ASP A 96 -63.29 1.24 37.61
C ASP A 96 -62.97 2.70 38.01
N PRO A 97 -63.90 3.42 38.68
CA PRO A 97 -63.73 4.78 39.10
C PRO A 97 -63.38 4.89 40.60
N ASN A 98 -62.20 4.43 41.04
CA ASN A 98 -61.47 4.98 42.20
C ASN A 98 -60.17 4.21 42.51
N ALA A 99 -59.01 4.81 42.26
CA ALA A 99 -57.81 4.53 43.04
C ALA A 99 -56.87 5.74 43.04
N VAL A 100 -56.45 6.08 44.25
CA VAL A 100 -55.73 7.29 44.66
C VAL A 100 -54.22 7.14 44.46
N THR A 101 -53.60 8.27 44.09
CA THR A 101 -52.18 8.66 44.17
C THR A 101 -51.12 7.59 44.52
N GLY A 102 -50.21 7.38 43.56
CA GLY A 102 -48.85 6.87 43.80
C GLY A 102 -47.94 7.40 42.68
N SER A 103 -47.11 8.39 43.00
CA SER A 103 -46.09 8.91 42.09
C SER A 103 -44.95 7.90 42.02
N GLU A 104 -45.11 6.86 41.20
CA GLU A 104 -43.99 6.00 40.81
C GLU A 104 -43.25 6.69 39.66
N VAL A 105 -42.07 7.22 39.97
CA VAL A 105 -41.16 7.76 38.95
C VAL A 105 -40.66 6.56 38.15
N ALA A 106 -41.19 6.37 36.94
CA ALA A 106 -40.64 5.41 36.00
C ALA A 106 -39.14 5.70 35.81
N PRO A 107 -38.26 4.70 35.81
CA PRO A 107 -36.89 4.92 35.42
C PRO A 107 -36.92 5.42 33.97
N LEU A 108 -36.28 6.55 33.71
CA LEU A 108 -35.89 6.93 32.35
C LEU A 108 -34.93 5.82 31.89
N VAL A 109 -35.46 4.83 31.18
CA VAL A 109 -34.65 3.95 30.34
C VAL A 109 -34.13 4.87 29.25
N GLU A 110 -32.91 5.36 29.41
CA GLU A 110 -32.17 5.96 28.31
C GLU A 110 -32.15 4.92 27.18
N PRO A 111 -32.59 5.26 25.96
CA PRO A 111 -32.45 4.32 24.85
C PRO A 111 -30.97 3.99 24.72
N GLU A 112 -30.63 2.70 24.82
CA GLU A 112 -29.31 2.24 24.43
C GLU A 112 -29.03 2.76 23.01
N PRO A 113 -27.84 3.30 22.72
CA PRO A 113 -27.55 3.78 21.37
C PRO A 113 -27.80 2.62 20.42
N GLU A 114 -28.74 2.80 19.49
CA GLU A 114 -28.95 1.88 18.39
C GLU A 114 -27.60 1.78 17.67
N VAL A 115 -26.93 0.64 17.84
CA VAL A 115 -25.68 0.36 17.12
C VAL A 115 -26.11 0.23 15.66
N GLU A 116 -25.95 1.31 14.89
CA GLU A 116 -26.20 1.26 13.45
C GLU A 116 -25.35 0.13 12.88
N ALA A 117 -26.02 -0.87 12.29
CA ALA A 117 -25.35 -2.02 11.74
C ALA A 117 -24.36 -1.56 10.65
N ALA A 118 -23.12 -2.06 10.72
CA ALA A 118 -22.09 -1.71 9.75
C ALA A 118 -22.58 -2.00 8.31
N PRO A 119 -22.26 -1.15 7.33
CA PRO A 119 -22.65 -1.35 5.95
C PRO A 119 -22.06 -2.67 5.42
N VAL A 120 -22.82 -3.35 4.57
CA VAL A 120 -22.37 -4.57 3.89
C VAL A 120 -22.40 -4.33 2.38
N VAL A 121 -21.32 -4.66 1.68
CA VAL A 121 -21.24 -4.55 0.22
C VAL A 121 -22.14 -5.61 -0.42
N GLU A 122 -22.90 -5.20 -1.44
CA GLU A 122 -23.81 -6.11 -2.13
C GLU A 122 -23.08 -7.30 -2.76
N GLY A 123 -23.60 -8.52 -2.52
CA GLY A 123 -22.97 -9.76 -2.96
C GLY A 123 -22.86 -9.91 -4.48
N ASP A 124 -23.88 -9.46 -5.23
CA ASP A 124 -23.86 -9.51 -6.70
C ASP A 124 -22.77 -8.61 -7.28
N TRP A 125 -22.57 -7.42 -6.71
CA TRP A 125 -21.48 -6.53 -7.08
C TRP A 125 -20.13 -7.17 -6.79
N LEU A 126 -19.96 -7.75 -5.59
CA LEU A 126 -18.72 -8.45 -5.24
C LEU A 126 -18.39 -9.59 -6.20
N SER A 127 -19.38 -10.40 -6.57
CA SER A 127 -19.17 -11.52 -7.51
C SER A 127 -18.72 -11.00 -8.88
N VAL A 128 -19.42 -10.03 -9.45
CA VAL A 128 -19.11 -9.49 -10.78
C VAL A 128 -17.72 -8.85 -10.80
N VAL A 129 -17.40 -8.03 -9.81
CA VAL A 129 -16.12 -7.33 -9.75
C VAL A 129 -14.97 -8.27 -9.43
N SER A 130 -15.17 -9.25 -8.54
CA SER A 130 -14.19 -10.29 -8.25
C SER A 130 -13.87 -11.12 -9.50
N ASP A 131 -14.89 -11.56 -10.25
CA ASP A 131 -14.70 -12.32 -11.49
C ASP A 131 -13.98 -11.51 -12.57
N ALA A 132 -14.28 -10.22 -12.70
CA ALA A 132 -13.68 -9.35 -13.71
C ALA A 132 -12.21 -9.01 -13.39
N THR A 133 -11.89 -8.79 -12.12
CA THR A 133 -10.57 -8.29 -11.68
C THR A 133 -9.62 -9.41 -11.23
N GLY A 134 -10.15 -10.57 -10.87
CA GLY A 134 -9.42 -11.66 -10.22
C GLY A 134 -9.10 -11.42 -8.74
N ILE A 135 -9.55 -10.31 -8.14
CA ILE A 135 -9.37 -10.04 -6.71
C ILE A 135 -10.26 -11.01 -5.92
N PRO A 136 -9.75 -11.72 -4.89
CA PRO A 136 -10.59 -12.56 -4.03
C PRO A 136 -11.74 -11.75 -3.41
N ALA A 137 -12.97 -12.24 -3.50
CA ALA A 137 -14.16 -11.52 -3.05
C ALA A 137 -14.07 -11.01 -1.59
N ARG A 138 -13.41 -11.77 -0.70
CA ARG A 138 -13.20 -11.35 0.69
C ARG A 138 -12.28 -10.13 0.82
N ALA A 139 -11.21 -10.05 0.03
CA ALA A 139 -10.32 -8.89 0.00
C ALA A 139 -11.01 -7.70 -0.67
N LEU A 140 -11.74 -7.96 -1.76
CA LEU A 140 -12.50 -6.93 -2.46
C LEU A 140 -13.53 -6.26 -1.54
N ALA A 141 -14.23 -7.02 -0.70
CA ALA A 141 -15.16 -6.49 0.28
C ALA A 141 -14.48 -5.50 1.24
N ALA A 142 -13.28 -5.83 1.73
CA ALA A 142 -12.50 -4.96 2.60
C ALA A 142 -12.12 -3.62 1.92
N TYR A 143 -11.62 -3.68 0.68
CA TYR A 143 -11.27 -2.47 -0.08
C TYR A 143 -12.49 -1.62 -0.43
N ALA A 144 -13.61 -2.26 -0.75
CA ALA A 144 -14.86 -1.59 -1.04
C ALA A 144 -15.43 -0.89 0.20
N LEU A 145 -15.43 -1.56 1.36
CA LEU A 145 -15.86 -0.96 2.63
C LEU A 145 -14.94 0.19 3.06
N ALA A 146 -13.62 0.04 2.90
CA ALA A 146 -12.66 1.10 3.17
C ALA A 146 -12.94 2.36 2.31
N HIS A 147 -13.28 2.18 1.03
CA HIS A 147 -13.68 3.29 0.14
C HIS A 147 -15.00 3.94 0.61
N VAL A 148 -16.00 3.16 1.00
CA VAL A 148 -17.26 3.69 1.53
C VAL A 148 -17.04 4.49 2.82
N ALA A 149 -16.25 3.94 3.75
CA ALA A 149 -15.97 4.59 5.03
C ALA A 149 -15.18 5.90 4.83
N ILE A 150 -14.10 5.88 4.05
CA ILE A 150 -13.25 7.06 3.86
C ILE A 150 -13.94 8.14 3.02
N ALA A 151 -14.84 7.79 2.11
CA ALA A 151 -15.62 8.78 1.38
C ALA A 151 -16.63 9.52 2.27
N ALA A 152 -17.09 8.89 3.35
CA ALA A 152 -17.91 9.53 4.37
C ALA A 152 -17.08 10.38 5.34
N GLU A 153 -15.90 9.90 5.76
CA GLU A 153 -14.99 10.59 6.68
C GLU A 153 -14.27 11.79 6.03
N GLU A 154 -13.71 11.58 4.83
CA GLU A 154 -12.87 12.55 4.10
C GLU A 154 -13.27 12.67 2.62
N PRO A 155 -14.44 13.28 2.30
CA PRO A 155 -14.97 13.33 0.93
C PRO A 155 -14.07 14.05 -0.07
N GLN A 156 -13.20 14.96 0.39
CA GLN A 156 -12.23 15.67 -0.47
C GLN A 156 -11.02 14.83 -0.88
N CYS A 157 -10.78 13.69 -0.21
CA CYS A 157 -9.60 12.86 -0.47
C CYS A 157 -9.67 12.25 -1.88
N GLY A 158 -10.77 11.57 -2.21
CA GLY A 158 -10.95 10.97 -3.53
C GLY A 158 -10.12 9.70 -3.78
N VAL A 159 -9.65 9.02 -2.73
CA VAL A 159 -9.15 7.65 -2.84
C VAL A 159 -10.29 6.70 -3.17
N ASP A 160 -10.04 5.69 -4.01
CA ASP A 160 -11.03 4.69 -4.39
C ASP A 160 -10.56 3.26 -4.10
N TRP A 161 -11.51 2.30 -4.15
CA TRP A 161 -11.23 0.89 -3.87
C TRP A 161 -10.20 0.29 -4.83
N THR A 162 -10.08 0.78 -6.07
CA THR A 162 -9.09 0.26 -7.03
C THR A 162 -7.67 0.59 -6.61
N THR A 163 -7.47 1.79 -6.03
CA THR A 163 -6.20 2.22 -5.48
C THR A 163 -5.82 1.39 -4.25
N ILE A 164 -6.75 1.21 -3.31
CA ILE A 164 -6.52 0.42 -2.09
C ILE A 164 -6.23 -1.04 -2.46
N ALA A 165 -7.01 -1.61 -3.39
CA ALA A 165 -6.80 -2.96 -3.89
C ALA A 165 -5.46 -3.13 -4.60
N ALA A 166 -5.02 -2.14 -5.39
CA ALA A 166 -3.74 -2.19 -6.08
C ALA A 166 -2.56 -2.22 -5.11
N ILE A 167 -2.62 -1.46 -4.01
CA ILE A 167 -1.63 -1.55 -2.93
C ILE A 167 -1.64 -2.94 -2.32
N GLY A 168 -2.80 -3.47 -1.92
CA GLY A 168 -2.90 -4.83 -1.37
C GLY A 168 -2.40 -5.93 -2.31
N ALA A 169 -2.55 -5.74 -3.63
CA ALA A 169 -1.99 -6.64 -4.64
C ALA A 169 -0.45 -6.58 -4.65
N VAL A 170 0.12 -5.37 -4.60
CA VAL A 170 1.57 -5.15 -4.62
C VAL A 170 2.24 -5.65 -3.34
N GLU A 171 1.63 -5.37 -2.19
CA GLU A 171 2.19 -5.69 -0.87
C GLU A 171 2.15 -7.19 -0.57
N SER A 172 1.04 -7.86 -0.85
CA SER A 172 0.83 -9.23 -0.37
C SER A 172 0.07 -10.14 -1.32
N GLY A 173 -0.28 -9.69 -2.52
CA GLY A 173 -1.20 -10.44 -3.38
C GLY A 173 -2.56 -10.65 -2.70
N HIS A 174 -3.11 -9.60 -2.08
CA HIS A 174 -4.39 -9.64 -1.36
C HIS A 174 -4.40 -10.58 -0.15
N GLY A 175 -3.28 -10.64 0.59
CA GLY A 175 -3.13 -11.48 1.77
C GLY A 175 -2.72 -12.93 1.48
N SER A 176 -2.23 -13.22 0.27
CA SER A 176 -1.82 -14.58 -0.15
C SER A 176 -0.29 -14.78 -0.23
N HIS A 177 0.49 -13.88 0.38
CA HIS A 177 1.94 -13.93 0.30
C HIS A 177 2.54 -15.12 1.09
N GLY A 178 3.45 -15.86 0.44
CA GLY A 178 4.11 -17.01 1.04
C GLY A 178 3.11 -18.15 1.29
N ASP A 179 3.10 -18.66 2.52
CA ASP A 179 2.16 -19.69 2.96
C ASP A 179 0.88 -19.10 3.59
N SER A 180 0.70 -17.78 3.51
CA SER A 180 -0.41 -17.08 4.15
C SER A 180 -1.68 -17.16 3.31
N GLU A 181 -2.81 -17.30 3.99
CA GLU A 181 -4.13 -17.33 3.36
C GLU A 181 -5.07 -16.35 4.04
N LEU A 182 -5.83 -15.61 3.23
CA LEU A 182 -6.93 -14.78 3.70
C LEU A 182 -8.13 -15.65 4.07
N GLN A 183 -8.47 -15.68 5.36
CA GLN A 183 -9.61 -16.42 5.87
C GLN A 183 -10.93 -15.67 5.61
N ALA A 184 -12.05 -16.40 5.69
CA ALA A 184 -13.38 -15.80 5.53
C ALA A 184 -13.68 -14.69 6.54
N SER A 185 -13.10 -14.77 7.76
CA SER A 185 -13.20 -13.70 8.75
C SER A 185 -12.49 -12.41 8.33
N GLY A 186 -11.53 -12.48 7.40
CA GLY A 186 -10.64 -11.38 7.01
C GLY A 186 -9.26 -11.43 7.67
N GLN A 187 -9.07 -12.33 8.62
CA GLN A 187 -7.76 -12.61 9.19
C GLN A 187 -6.86 -13.27 8.15
N VAL A 188 -5.63 -12.77 8.01
CA VAL A 188 -4.57 -13.45 7.25
C VAL A 188 -3.80 -14.38 8.17
N THR A 189 -3.65 -15.66 7.80
CA THR A 189 -2.96 -16.68 8.61
C THR A 189 -2.10 -17.62 7.75
N PRO A 190 -0.84 -17.93 8.16
CA PRO A 190 -0.06 -17.22 9.18
C PRO A 190 0.08 -15.72 8.88
N LYS A 191 0.54 -14.94 9.88
CA LYS A 191 0.79 -13.51 9.68
C LYS A 191 1.83 -13.31 8.57
N ILE A 192 1.59 -12.32 7.70
CA ILE A 192 2.57 -11.86 6.73
C ILE A 192 3.51 -10.90 7.44
N LEU A 193 4.80 -11.27 7.51
CA LEU A 193 5.86 -10.43 8.05
C LEU A 193 6.88 -10.16 6.94
N GLY A 194 7.21 -8.88 6.76
CA GLY A 194 8.27 -8.44 5.89
C GLY A 194 9.66 -8.81 6.42
N PRO A 195 10.72 -8.56 5.63
CA PRO A 195 12.09 -8.65 6.11
C PRO A 195 12.31 -7.67 7.28
N ALA A 196 13.30 -7.97 8.13
CA ALA A 196 13.77 -7.01 9.12
C ALA A 196 14.26 -5.75 8.41
N LEU A 197 13.85 -4.60 8.90
CA LEU A 197 14.29 -3.31 8.39
C LEU A 197 15.60 -2.93 9.06
N ASP A 198 16.67 -3.67 8.77
CA ASP A 198 17.99 -3.55 9.44
C ASP A 198 19.02 -2.70 8.67
N GLY A 199 18.63 -2.17 7.52
CA GLY A 199 19.49 -1.39 6.63
C GLY A 199 20.25 -2.19 5.57
N ASP A 200 20.11 -3.52 5.52
CA ASP A 200 20.69 -4.35 4.45
C ASP A 200 19.74 -4.46 3.26
N GLY A 201 19.90 -3.55 2.29
CA GLY A 201 19.09 -3.52 1.06
C GLY A 201 17.66 -2.99 1.24
N VAL A 202 17.26 -2.66 2.48
CA VAL A 202 16.00 -2.00 2.85
C VAL A 202 16.28 -0.81 3.78
N ALA A 203 15.27 0.00 4.09
CA ALA A 203 15.42 1.05 5.10
C ALA A 203 15.75 0.46 6.48
N ALA A 204 16.51 1.20 7.30
CA ALA A 204 16.78 0.82 8.68
C ALA A 204 15.72 1.46 9.61
N ILE A 205 14.89 0.65 10.26
CA ILE A 205 13.85 1.08 11.20
C ILE A 205 13.95 0.24 12.47
N HIS A 206 14.44 0.85 13.55
CA HIS A 206 14.51 0.21 14.87
C HIS A 206 13.11 -0.08 15.43
N ASP A 207 13.01 -1.10 16.28
CA ASP A 207 11.78 -1.48 17.01
C ASP A 207 11.05 -0.26 17.60
N THR A 208 9.75 -0.18 17.33
CA THR A 208 8.89 0.91 17.84
C THR A 208 7.77 0.45 18.77
N ASP A 209 7.54 -0.85 18.90
CA ASP A 209 6.40 -1.38 19.68
C ASP A 209 6.79 -2.47 20.69
N GLY A 210 8.08 -2.77 20.85
CA GLY A 210 8.57 -3.82 21.74
C GLY A 210 8.42 -5.22 21.15
N GLY A 211 8.30 -5.34 19.83
CA GLY A 211 8.00 -6.58 19.10
C GLY A 211 6.54 -7.03 19.23
N ALA A 212 5.61 -6.13 19.53
CA ALA A 212 4.22 -6.48 19.80
C ALA A 212 3.48 -6.99 18.55
N LEU A 213 3.71 -6.36 17.39
CA LEU A 213 3.02 -6.70 16.15
C LEU A 213 3.75 -7.76 15.32
N ASP A 214 5.09 -7.72 15.32
CA ASP A 214 5.94 -8.55 14.45
C ASP A 214 6.84 -9.57 15.17
N GLY A 215 6.94 -9.48 16.50
CA GLY A 215 7.77 -10.37 17.32
C GLY A 215 9.27 -10.04 17.33
N ASP A 216 9.71 -8.94 16.74
CA ASP A 216 11.13 -8.55 16.64
C ASP A 216 11.44 -7.31 17.49
N ALA A 217 11.99 -7.51 18.68
CA ALA A 217 12.32 -6.41 19.60
C ALA A 217 13.63 -5.66 19.25
N THR A 218 14.10 -5.73 18.00
CA THR A 218 15.30 -5.01 17.54
C THR A 218 15.04 -4.17 16.29
N TRP A 219 14.39 -4.76 15.29
CA TRP A 219 14.10 -4.12 14.01
C TRP A 219 12.65 -4.35 13.64
N ASP A 220 11.94 -3.27 13.33
CA ASP A 220 10.56 -3.35 12.86
C ASP A 220 10.50 -4.09 11.51
N ARG A 221 9.38 -4.76 11.28
CA ARG A 221 8.99 -5.42 10.03
C ARG A 221 7.67 -4.86 9.55
N ALA A 222 7.47 -4.88 8.25
CA ALA A 222 6.14 -4.66 7.69
C ALA A 222 5.19 -5.81 8.07
N VAL A 223 3.96 -5.50 8.50
CA VAL A 223 3.00 -6.47 9.04
C VAL A 223 1.70 -6.50 8.23
N GLY A 224 1.21 -7.71 7.98
CA GLY A 224 -0.13 -7.96 7.44
C GLY A 224 -0.30 -7.74 5.94
N PRO A 225 -1.53 -7.87 5.41
CA PRO A 225 -1.82 -7.81 3.97
C PRO A 225 -1.51 -6.46 3.32
N MET A 226 -1.44 -5.38 4.10
CA MET A 226 -1.08 -4.04 3.62
C MET A 226 0.33 -3.61 4.07
N GLN A 227 1.11 -4.51 4.68
CA GLN A 227 2.52 -4.31 5.01
C GLN A 227 2.81 -3.01 5.80
N PHE A 228 2.02 -2.75 6.84
CA PHE A 228 2.24 -1.60 7.73
C PHE A 228 3.47 -1.76 8.61
N ILE A 229 4.26 -0.70 8.75
CA ILE A 229 5.29 -0.60 9.79
C ILE A 229 4.62 -0.32 11.14
N PRO A 230 5.07 -0.90 12.28
CA PRO A 230 4.44 -0.72 13.59
C PRO A 230 4.16 0.74 13.97
N SER A 231 5.14 1.63 13.81
CA SER A 231 4.94 3.09 14.05
C SER A 231 3.92 3.77 13.13
N THR A 232 3.69 3.22 11.92
CA THR A 232 2.61 3.70 11.04
C THR A 232 1.27 3.13 11.51
N TRP A 233 1.23 1.86 11.91
CA TRP A 233 0.05 1.25 12.49
C TRP A 233 -0.44 1.96 13.75
N GLU A 234 0.48 2.37 14.63
CA GLU A 234 0.16 3.13 15.84
C GLU A 234 -0.64 4.42 15.53
N GLN A 235 -0.37 5.06 14.40
CA GLN A 235 -1.02 6.32 14.01
C GLN A 235 -2.31 6.11 13.20
N TRP A 236 -2.35 5.10 12.33
CA TRP A 236 -3.38 4.97 11.30
C TRP A 236 -4.27 3.74 11.46
N GLY A 237 -3.86 2.76 12.27
CA GLY A 237 -4.62 1.56 12.58
C GLY A 237 -6.02 1.89 13.10
N ALA A 238 -7.00 1.09 12.69
CA ALA A 238 -8.38 1.24 13.06
C ALA A 238 -9.07 -0.13 13.07
N ASP A 239 -9.96 -0.35 14.04
CA ASP A 239 -10.86 -1.50 14.10
C ASP A 239 -12.01 -1.26 13.12
N ALA A 240 -11.92 -1.84 11.92
CA ALA A 240 -12.88 -1.61 10.85
C ALA A 240 -13.88 -2.76 10.70
N ASN A 241 -13.56 -3.95 11.23
CA ASN A 241 -14.50 -5.06 11.31
C ASN A 241 -15.42 -4.99 12.56
N GLY A 242 -15.11 -4.11 13.52
CA GLY A 242 -15.93 -3.83 14.70
C GLY A 242 -15.82 -4.88 15.79
N ASP A 243 -14.72 -5.62 15.87
CA ASP A 243 -14.52 -6.67 16.88
C ASP A 243 -13.88 -6.18 18.19
N GLY A 244 -13.55 -4.89 18.26
CA GLY A 244 -12.93 -4.22 19.39
C GLY A 244 -11.41 -4.17 19.33
N VAL A 245 -10.77 -4.72 18.28
CA VAL A 245 -9.32 -4.82 18.16
C VAL A 245 -8.85 -4.36 16.78
N ALA A 246 -8.02 -3.31 16.74
CA ALA A 246 -7.31 -2.95 15.51
C ALA A 246 -6.12 -3.90 15.29
N ASP A 247 -6.24 -4.85 14.35
CA ASP A 247 -5.17 -5.81 14.00
C ASP A 247 -4.65 -5.60 12.58
N PRO A 248 -3.33 -5.32 12.38
CA PRO A 248 -2.77 -5.14 11.04
C PRO A 248 -2.87 -6.39 10.16
N SER A 249 -3.09 -7.58 10.74
CA SER A 249 -3.28 -8.83 10.02
C SER A 249 -4.74 -9.10 9.63
N GLN A 250 -5.67 -8.23 10.03
CA GLN A 250 -7.09 -8.24 9.67
C GLN A 250 -7.31 -7.32 8.47
N ILE A 251 -7.84 -7.84 7.36
CA ILE A 251 -7.80 -7.12 6.08
C ILE A 251 -8.72 -5.87 6.03
N ASP A 252 -9.82 -5.85 6.78
CA ASP A 252 -10.70 -4.66 6.78
C ASP A 252 -10.01 -3.51 7.51
N ASP A 253 -9.41 -3.79 8.66
CA ASP A 253 -8.64 -2.85 9.47
C ASP A 253 -7.47 -2.29 8.66
N ALA A 254 -6.72 -3.19 8.01
CA ALA A 254 -5.58 -2.82 7.19
C ALA A 254 -6.00 -2.01 5.96
N ALA A 255 -7.09 -2.37 5.28
CA ALA A 255 -7.60 -1.63 4.12
C ALA A 255 -8.06 -0.22 4.52
N TYR A 256 -8.79 -0.09 5.62
CA TYR A 256 -9.27 1.20 6.10
C TYR A 256 -8.13 2.09 6.61
N ALA A 257 -7.18 1.53 7.37
CA ALA A 257 -5.97 2.24 7.78
C ALA A 257 -5.18 2.75 6.55
N ALA A 258 -5.08 1.96 5.48
CA ALA A 258 -4.39 2.37 4.25
C ALA A 258 -5.12 3.53 3.56
N ALA A 259 -6.45 3.49 3.51
CA ALA A 259 -7.25 4.59 2.96
C ALA A 259 -7.02 5.90 3.74
N ARG A 260 -7.09 5.86 5.08
CA ARG A 260 -6.82 7.02 5.95
C ARG A 260 -5.40 7.56 5.76
N TYR A 261 -4.41 6.67 5.72
CA TYR A 261 -3.01 7.03 5.49
C TYR A 261 -2.81 7.79 4.16
N LEU A 262 -3.41 7.28 3.06
CA LEU A 262 -3.30 7.92 1.76
C LEU A 262 -3.96 9.31 1.77
N CYS A 263 -5.15 9.43 2.37
CA CYS A 263 -5.87 10.69 2.48
C CYS A 263 -5.13 11.75 3.31
N ALA A 264 -4.33 11.34 4.29
CA ALA A 264 -3.47 12.25 5.04
C ALA A 264 -2.43 12.98 4.17
N SER A 265 -2.12 12.46 2.97
CA SER A 265 -1.24 13.11 1.99
C SER A 265 -1.93 14.25 1.21
N GLY A 266 -3.23 14.46 1.43
CA GLY A 266 -4.06 15.47 0.78
C GLY A 266 -4.94 14.91 -0.35
N PRO A 267 -5.61 15.78 -1.11
CA PRO A 267 -6.50 15.36 -2.19
C PRO A 267 -5.79 14.54 -3.27
N MET A 268 -6.37 13.37 -3.59
CA MET A 268 -5.93 12.43 -4.63
C MET A 268 -6.72 12.57 -5.93
N THR A 269 -7.47 13.66 -6.09
CA THR A 269 -8.34 13.92 -7.25
C THR A 269 -7.60 14.41 -8.50
N SER A 270 -6.29 14.68 -8.40
CA SER A 270 -5.41 14.94 -9.54
C SER A 270 -4.35 13.84 -9.67
N PRO A 271 -3.78 13.63 -10.89
CA PRO A 271 -2.68 12.68 -11.08
C PRO A 271 -1.49 12.95 -10.14
N GLU A 272 -1.14 14.21 -9.92
CA GLU A 272 -0.03 14.60 -9.04
C GLU A 272 -0.33 14.30 -7.57
N GLY A 273 -1.55 14.61 -7.11
CA GLY A 273 -1.99 14.31 -5.75
C GLY A 273 -2.04 12.81 -5.48
N TRP A 274 -2.59 12.04 -6.41
CA TRP A 274 -2.63 10.58 -6.33
C TRP A 274 -1.23 9.99 -6.28
N ARG A 275 -0.33 10.41 -7.18
CA ARG A 275 1.07 9.93 -7.19
C ARG A 275 1.79 10.29 -5.90
N GLY A 276 1.59 11.51 -5.40
CA GLY A 276 2.18 11.95 -4.14
C GLY A 276 1.74 11.11 -2.94
N ALA A 277 0.45 10.77 -2.87
CA ALA A 277 -0.09 9.92 -1.82
C ALA A 277 0.42 8.47 -1.91
N VAL A 278 0.50 7.88 -3.11
CA VAL A 278 1.06 6.52 -3.26
C VAL A 278 2.57 6.50 -3.00
N PHE A 279 3.29 7.57 -3.37
CA PHE A 279 4.71 7.71 -3.08
C PHE A 279 5.00 7.84 -1.58
N SER A 280 4.09 8.41 -0.78
CA SER A 280 4.27 8.45 0.68
C SER A 280 4.24 7.06 1.29
N TYR A 281 3.42 6.15 0.74
CA TYR A 281 3.35 4.74 1.12
C TYR A 281 4.68 4.02 0.88
N ASN A 282 5.28 4.23 -0.29
CA ASN A 282 6.61 3.71 -0.62
C ASN A 282 7.34 4.68 -1.57
N HIS A 283 8.50 5.17 -1.14
CA HIS A 283 9.26 6.25 -1.79
C HIS A 283 10.05 5.78 -3.02
N LEU A 284 9.42 4.97 -3.88
CA LEU A 284 9.95 4.45 -5.13
C LEU A 284 8.99 4.76 -6.27
N GLU A 285 9.44 5.51 -7.28
CA GLU A 285 8.62 5.81 -8.46
C GLU A 285 8.16 4.53 -9.21
N SER A 286 9.00 3.49 -9.22
CA SER A 286 8.62 2.19 -9.79
C SER A 286 7.49 1.51 -9.03
N TYR A 287 7.36 1.76 -7.72
CA TYR A 287 6.22 1.31 -6.93
C TYR A 287 4.96 2.07 -7.33
N VAL A 288 5.04 3.41 -7.40
CA VAL A 288 3.92 4.27 -7.83
C VAL A 288 3.41 3.87 -9.21
N ASP A 289 4.31 3.64 -10.16
CA ASP A 289 3.96 3.20 -11.52
C ASP A 289 3.31 1.81 -11.54
N LYS A 290 3.78 0.89 -10.67
CA LYS A 290 3.21 -0.45 -10.54
C LYS A 290 1.79 -0.39 -9.97
N VAL A 291 1.58 0.37 -8.88
CA VAL A 291 0.25 0.57 -8.29
C VAL A 291 -0.69 1.23 -9.30
N ALA A 292 -0.23 2.27 -10.01
CA ALA A 292 -1.02 2.94 -11.03
C ALA A 292 -1.43 1.98 -12.15
N GLY A 293 -0.50 1.14 -12.62
CA GLY A 293 -0.79 0.12 -13.63
C GLY A 293 -1.85 -0.88 -13.19
N ILE A 294 -1.76 -1.38 -11.95
CA ILE A 294 -2.71 -2.35 -11.40
C ILE A 294 -4.08 -1.71 -11.14
N ALA A 295 -4.13 -0.53 -10.52
CA ALA A 295 -5.39 0.18 -10.25
C ALA A 295 -6.16 0.48 -11.55
N ASN A 296 -5.46 0.98 -12.57
CA ASN A 296 -6.05 1.18 -13.89
C ASN A 296 -6.52 -0.13 -14.53
N GLY A 297 -5.78 -1.23 -14.36
CA GLY A 297 -6.19 -2.55 -14.83
C GLY A 297 -7.49 -3.03 -14.18
N TYR A 298 -7.68 -2.80 -12.88
CA TYR A 298 -8.94 -3.10 -12.20
C TYR A 298 -10.10 -2.23 -12.69
N ALA A 299 -9.86 -0.93 -12.91
CA ALA A 299 -10.87 -0.05 -13.48
C ALA A 299 -11.25 -0.48 -14.91
N ASP A 300 -10.27 -0.77 -15.77
CA ASP A 300 -10.47 -1.20 -17.16
C ASP A 300 -11.25 -2.51 -17.28
N ALA A 301 -11.12 -3.42 -16.29
CA ALA A 301 -11.86 -4.68 -16.27
C ALA A 301 -13.38 -4.51 -16.14
N LEU A 302 -13.85 -3.33 -15.70
CA LEU A 302 -15.26 -3.05 -15.46
C LEU A 302 -15.94 -2.23 -16.58
N GLY A 303 -15.18 -1.82 -17.60
CA GLY A 303 -15.66 -1.04 -18.75
C GLY A 303 -15.73 0.47 -18.51
#